data_AF-A0A382ZRJ7-F1
#
_entry.id   AF-A0A382ZRJ7-F1
#
_cell.length_a   1.000
_cell.length_b   1.000
_cell.length_c   1.000
_cell.angle_alpha   90.00
_cell.angle_beta   90.00
_cell.angle_gamma   90.00
#
_symmetry.space_group_name_H-M   'P 1'
#
loop_
_entity.id
_entity.type
_entity.pdbx_description
1 polymer ?
#
loop_
_entity_poly.entity_id
_entity_poly.type
_entity_poly.pdbx_seq_one_letter_code
_entity_poly.pdbx_strand_id
1 'polypeptide(L)' 'MIDTSKQRDPTLPIRHQVAKLGDSLIREIAHEGMRDPDIIPLWFGEPDLPTPNFIISAANQALQDGHTFYTPNLGIPE' A
#
# COMPACT_ATOMS: atom_id res chain seq x y z
N MET A 1 10.77 -0.79 8.57
CA MET A 1 9.43 -1.00 9.17
C MET A 1 9.29 0.02 10.29
N ILE A 2 8.49 1.08 10.11
CA ILE A 2 8.27 2.06 11.17
C ILE A 2 7.37 1.36 12.19
N ASP A 3 7.93 1.10 13.36
CA ASP A 3 7.22 0.57 14.51
C ASP A 3 6.25 1.63 15.03
N THR A 4 5.01 1.60 14.54
CA THR A 4 3.91 2.49 14.93
C THR A 4 3.43 2.25 16.36
N SER A 5 4.00 1.29 17.09
CA SER A 5 3.69 1.08 18.51
C SER A 5 4.24 2.18 19.42
N LYS A 6 5.24 2.95 18.97
CA LYS A 6 5.97 3.92 19.82
C LYS A 6 5.37 5.33 19.95
N GLN A 7 4.23 5.62 19.30
CA GLN A 7 3.63 6.98 19.32
C GLN A 7 2.16 7.04 19.73
N ARG A 8 1.55 5.94 20.18
CA ARG A 8 0.15 5.97 20.63
C ARG A 8 0.11 6.33 22.11
N ASP A 9 -0.61 7.40 22.46
CA ASP A 9 -1.02 7.61 23.85
C ASP A 9 -1.89 6.41 24.26
N PRO A 10 -1.45 5.59 25.23
CA PRO A 10 -2.14 4.37 25.63
C PRO A 10 -3.50 4.65 26.29
N THR A 11 -3.79 5.91 26.62
CA THR A 11 -5.06 6.33 27.23
C THR A 11 -6.14 6.66 26.20
N LEU A 12 -5.78 6.86 24.93
CA LEU A 12 -6.76 7.18 23.89
C LEU A 12 -7.52 5.91 23.49
N PRO A 13 -8.86 5.89 23.61
CA PRO A 13 -9.64 4.71 23.31
C PRO A 13 -9.61 4.42 21.80
N ILE A 14 -9.34 3.15 21.45
CA ILE A 14 -9.55 2.67 20.09
C ILE A 14 -11.06 2.58 19.84
N ARG A 15 -11.53 3.08 18.70
CA ARG A 15 -12.93 2.92 18.28
C ARG A 15 -13.27 1.42 18.25
N HIS A 16 -14.34 1.02 18.92
CA HIS A 16 -14.75 -0.37 19.07
C HIS A 16 -14.81 -1.18 17.75
N GLN A 17 -15.23 -0.56 16.65
CA GLN A 17 -15.25 -1.20 15.32
C GLN A 17 -13.84 -1.57 14.83
N VAL A 18 -12.85 -0.68 15.06
CA VAL A 18 -11.45 -0.90 14.67
C VAL A 18 -10.83 -1.99 15.54
N ALA A 19 -11.14 -1.99 16.83
CA ALA A 19 -10.69 -3.05 17.76
C ALA A 19 -11.24 -4.44 17.42
N LYS A 20 -12.30 -4.51 16.60
CA LYS A 20 -12.94 -5.75 16.14
C LYS A 20 -12.54 -6.19 14.74
N LEU A 21 -11.67 -5.44 14.05
CA LEU A 21 -11.15 -5.88 12.77
C LEU A 21 -10.31 -7.14 12.99
N GLY A 22 -10.65 -8.22 12.30
CA GLY A 22 -9.88 -9.46 12.30
C GLY A 22 -8.65 -9.37 11.40
N ASP A 23 -7.77 -10.34 11.54
CA ASP A 23 -6.60 -10.47 10.69
C ASP A 23 -6.99 -10.88 9.26
N SER A 24 -6.09 -10.59 8.32
CA SER A 24 -6.29 -10.96 6.91
C SER A 24 -5.91 -12.42 6.68
N LEU A 25 -6.90 -13.26 6.39
CA LEU A 25 -6.67 -14.66 6.04
C LEU A 25 -5.77 -14.86 4.81
N ILE A 26 -5.81 -13.91 3.85
CA ILE A 26 -4.88 -13.90 2.70
C ILE A 26 -3.44 -13.72 3.19
N ARG A 27 -3.23 -12.82 4.16
CA ARG A 27 -1.91 -12.58 4.75
C ARG A 27 -1.42 -13.79 5.54
N GLU A 28 -2.28 -14.49 6.26
CA GLU A 28 -1.92 -15.70 6.99
C GLU A 28 -1.35 -16.76 6.05
N ILE A 29 -2.08 -17.10 4.98
CA ILE A 29 -1.61 -18.08 3.98
C ILE A 29 -0.32 -17.59 3.29
N ALA A 30 -0.26 -16.32 2.90
CA ALA A 30 0.93 -15.76 2.26
C ALA A 30 2.16 -15.78 3.17
N HIS A 31 2.01 -15.51 4.48
CA HIS A 31 3.11 -15.54 5.44
C HIS A 31 3.68 -16.95 5.65
N GLU A 32 2.82 -17.96 5.73
CA GLU A 32 3.25 -19.36 5.83
C GLU A 32 4.01 -19.78 4.57
N GLY A 33 3.52 -19.40 3.39
CA GLY A 33 4.14 -19.80 2.12
C GLY A 33 5.32 -18.93 1.65
N MET A 34 5.48 -17.70 2.17
CA MET A 34 6.44 -16.71 1.64
C MET A 34 7.91 -17.13 1.71
N ARG A 35 8.27 -18.05 2.62
CA ARG A 35 9.66 -18.51 2.81
C ARG A 35 9.93 -19.86 2.16
N ASP A 36 8.92 -20.48 1.57
CA ASP A 36 9.03 -21.79 0.95
C ASP A 36 9.30 -21.65 -0.56
N PRO A 37 10.47 -22.05 -1.07
CA PRO A 37 10.79 -21.97 -2.48
C PRO A 37 10.00 -22.94 -3.35
N ASP A 38 9.34 -23.96 -2.76
CA ASP A 38 8.57 -24.97 -3.51
C ASP A 38 7.11 -24.54 -3.74
N ILE A 39 6.69 -23.38 -3.21
CA ILE A 39 5.33 -22.85 -3.34
C ILE A 39 5.25 -21.84 -4.50
N ILE A 40 4.25 -22.02 -5.37
CA ILE A 40 3.89 -21.03 -6.39
C ILE A 40 2.93 -20.00 -5.77
N PRO A 41 3.31 -18.71 -5.68
CA PRO A 41 2.48 -17.68 -5.05
C PRO A 41 1.33 -17.26 -5.97
N LEU A 42 0.09 -17.49 -5.54
CA LEU A 42 -1.14 -17.12 -6.28
C LEU A 42 -2.12 -16.28 -5.43
N TRP A 43 -1.64 -15.62 -4.38
CA TRP A 43 -2.45 -14.93 -3.37
C TRP A 43 -2.53 -13.40 -3.52
N PHE A 44 -1.64 -12.78 -4.30
CA PHE A 44 -1.69 -11.34 -4.56
C PHE A 44 -2.41 -11.03 -5.88
N GLY A 45 -3.26 -10.01 -5.85
CA GLY A 45 -4.10 -9.60 -6.98
C GLY A 45 -3.51 -8.47 -7.83
N GLU A 46 -2.20 -8.22 -7.76
CA GLU A 46 -1.54 -7.23 -8.61
C GLU A 46 -1.15 -7.83 -9.97
N PRO A 47 -1.09 -7.03 -11.05
CA PRO A 47 -0.60 -7.50 -12.34
C PRO A 47 0.85 -7.98 -12.28
N ASP A 48 1.20 -8.94 -13.13
CA ASP A 48 2.55 -9.48 -13.33
C ASP A 48 3.40 -8.63 -14.29
N LEU A 49 2.77 -7.75 -15.05
CA LEU A 49 3.44 -6.88 -16.01
C LEU A 49 3.90 -5.56 -15.38
N PRO A 50 5.10 -5.07 -15.74
CA PRO A 50 5.56 -3.77 -15.30
C PRO A 50 4.70 -2.65 -15.91
N THR A 51 4.63 -1.52 -15.21
CA THR A 51 4.03 -0.29 -15.73
C THR A 51 4.68 0.09 -17.06
N PRO A 52 3.90 0.36 -18.13
CA PRO A 52 4.44 0.76 -19.43
C PRO A 52 5.34 2.01 -19.36
N ASN A 53 6.41 2.01 -20.17
CA ASN A 53 7.42 3.08 -20.15
C ASN A 53 6.88 4.49 -20.38
N PHE A 54 5.85 4.66 -21.22
CA PHE A 54 5.30 5.99 -21.49
C PHE A 54 4.64 6.62 -20.24
N ILE A 55 4.09 5.79 -19.35
CA ILE A 55 3.52 6.24 -18.08
C ILE A 55 4.63 6.63 -17.11
N ILE A 56 5.69 5.82 -17.02
CA ILE A 56 6.87 6.12 -16.19
C ILE A 56 7.52 7.43 -16.65
N SER A 57 7.67 7.64 -17.95
CA SER A 57 8.22 8.88 -18.52
C SER A 57 7.35 10.10 -18.18
N ALA A 58 6.02 9.99 -18.26
CA ALA A 58 5.11 11.07 -17.88
C ALA A 58 5.22 11.41 -16.39
N ALA A 59 5.30 10.41 -15.52
CA ALA A 59 5.50 10.61 -14.08
C ALA A 59 6.85 11.31 -13.79
N ASN A 60 7.92 10.89 -14.46
CA ASN A 60 9.24 11.53 -14.32
C ASN A 60 9.22 12.99 -14.77
N GLN A 61 8.57 13.29 -15.90
CA GLN A 61 8.46 14.66 -16.41
C GLN A 61 7.66 15.54 -15.42
N ALA A 62 6.54 15.04 -14.90
CA ALA A 62 5.74 15.78 -13.93
C ALA A 62 6.55 16.16 -12.66
N LEU A 63 7.43 15.26 -12.20
CA LEU A 63 8.34 15.55 -11.09
C LEU A 63 9.38 16.63 -11.45
N GLN A 64 9.94 16.60 -12.67
CA GLN A 64 10.89 17.61 -13.15
C GLN A 64 10.24 18.99 -13.29
N ASP A 65 8.99 19.03 -13.72
CA ASP A 65 8.20 20.26 -13.92
C ASP A 65 7.69 20.84 -12.59
N GLY A 66 7.92 20.15 -11.46
CA GLY A 66 7.60 20.64 -10.12
C GLY A 66 6.15 20.38 -9.69
N HIS A 67 5.45 19.40 -10.28
CA HIS A 67 4.11 18.99 -9.86
C HIS A 67 4.15 18.19 -8.53
N THR A 68 4.53 18.86 -7.44
CA THR A 68 4.78 18.25 -6.11
C THR A 68 3.91 18.84 -4.99
N PHE A 69 2.90 19.64 -5.34
CA PHE A 69 2.03 20.35 -4.41
C PHE A 69 0.58 19.87 -4.51
N TYR A 70 -0.26 20.37 -3.62
CA TYR A 70 -1.67 19.99 -3.55
C TYR A 70 -2.42 20.21 -4.87
N THR A 71 -3.25 19.24 -5.21
CA THR A 71 -4.26 19.32 -6.25
C THR A 71 -5.64 19.58 -5.62
N PRO A 72 -6.64 19.99 -6.41
CA PRO A 72 -8.03 19.98 -5.95
C PRO A 72 -8.46 18.59 -5.45
N ASN A 73 -9.44 18.55 -4.55
CA ASN A 73 -9.94 17.30 -3.96
C ASN A 73 -10.50 16.31 -5.00
N LEU A 74 -10.97 16.81 -6.14
CA LEU A 74 -11.51 16.01 -7.24
C LEU A 74 -10.43 15.53 -8.22
N GLY A 75 -9.16 15.87 -7.97
CA GLY A 75 -8.05 15.63 -8.90
C GLY A 75 -7.74 16.85 -9.78
N ILE A 76 -6.85 16.63 -10.75
CA ILE A 76 -6.49 17.62 -11.77
C ILE A 76 -7.65 17.68 -12.79
N PRO A 77 -8.10 18.88 -13.24
CA PRO A 77 -9.29 19.01 -14.10
C PRO A 77 -9.08 18.59 -15.57
N GLU A 78 -7.84 18.60 -16.06
CA GLU A 78 -7.42 18.05 -17.36
C GLU A 78 -6.97 16.59 -17.25
#